data_AF-A0AAV6AAD7-F1
#
_entry.id   AF-A0AAV6AAD7-F1
#
_cell.length_a   1.000
_cell.length_b   1.000
_cell.length_c   1.000
_cell.angle_alpha   90.00
_cell.angle_beta   90.00
_cell.angle_gamma   90.00
#
_symmetry.space_group_name_H-M   'P 1'
#
loop_
_entity.id
_entity.type
_entity.pdbx_description
1 polymer ?
#
loop_
_entity_poly.entity_id
_entity_poly.type
_entity_poly.pdbx_seq_one_letter_code
_entity_poly.pdbx_strand_id
1 'polypeptide(L)'
;MPSRPIPPRPSLEFDRKQARALLEAVRRGDADAVERFRTHHPRFRSSAVAHPALHDAQLVIAREYGVASWPRWKQLVEIRQLEARERAALLVRAACAGDMRQASTLLAADPALERFDLYTACVSGADGEVARRLARDPALARGRGGPLDREPILYACFSRFLRSDARRAPGIVRVVRLLLDHDADVNAHFLHQDGSETWVQTSLYGAAGIANNAELTRMLLEAGADVNELHGEPGNGAESCGLEALYHASEFADVTCLRLLLEARPPLHPKRVSYCLARMVDFENRAGVELYLRHGADPNFRIPWMHDRTHLHRAVVYGRSLPIVRLLVEAGGDPNARDDLGF
;
A
#
# COMPACT_ATOMS: atom_id res chain seq x y z
N MET A 1 27.57 0.59 16.69
CA MET A 1 27.97 1.23 15.42
C MET A 1 28.57 0.16 14.51
N PRO A 2 28.31 0.16 13.20
CA PRO A 2 28.97 -0.76 12.27
C PRO A 2 30.49 -0.53 12.32
N SER A 3 31.26 -1.61 12.38
CA SER A 3 32.72 -1.58 12.36
C SER A 3 33.29 -1.84 10.96
N ARG A 4 32.42 -2.27 10.02
CA ARG A 4 32.76 -2.53 8.62
C ARG A 4 31.72 -1.91 7.68
N PRO A 5 32.13 -1.18 6.62
CA PRO A 5 31.20 -0.76 5.60
C PRO A 5 30.73 -1.96 4.78
N ILE A 6 29.48 -1.92 4.30
CA ILE A 6 28.96 -2.92 3.36
C ILE A 6 29.65 -2.71 2.01
N PRO A 7 30.34 -3.72 1.44
CA PRO A 7 31.00 -3.57 0.15
C PRO A 7 29.96 -3.40 -0.98
N PRO A 8 30.28 -2.72 -2.10
CA PRO A 8 29.35 -2.53 -3.21
C PRO A 8 28.82 -3.84 -3.81
N ARG A 9 29.65 -4.89 -3.81
CA ARG A 9 29.31 -6.25 -4.24
C ARG A 9 29.63 -7.24 -3.11
N PRO A 10 28.73 -7.43 -2.14
CA PRO A 10 28.96 -8.37 -1.05
C PRO A 10 28.90 -9.83 -1.56
N SER A 11 29.62 -10.72 -0.88
CA SER A 11 29.70 -12.14 -1.24
C SER A 11 29.47 -13.03 -0.03
N LEU A 12 28.36 -13.78 -0.06
CA LEU A 12 28.04 -14.73 1.00
C LEU A 12 29.07 -15.85 1.14
N GLU A 13 29.72 -16.24 0.06
CA GLU A 13 30.78 -17.25 0.12
C GLU A 13 31.97 -16.72 0.92
N PHE A 14 32.39 -15.49 0.63
CA PHE A 14 33.49 -14.82 1.34
C PHE A 14 33.17 -14.64 2.83
N ASP A 15 31.97 -14.15 3.16
CA ASP A 15 31.57 -13.94 4.56
C ASP A 15 31.41 -15.26 5.34
N ARG A 16 30.99 -16.36 4.68
CA ARG A 16 30.98 -17.70 5.28
C ARG A 16 32.40 -18.18 5.60
N LYS A 17 33.37 -17.92 4.72
CA LYS A 17 34.79 -18.22 4.97
C LYS A 17 35.32 -17.39 6.13
N GLN A 18 35.03 -16.09 6.17
CA GLN A 18 35.40 -15.23 7.29
C GLN A 18 34.79 -15.69 8.62
N ALA A 19 33.52 -16.09 8.66
CA ALA A 19 32.88 -16.59 9.87
C ALA A 19 33.56 -17.87 10.40
N ARG A 20 33.98 -18.78 9.51
CA ARG A 20 34.73 -19.99 9.89
C ARG A 20 36.11 -19.63 10.46
N ALA A 21 36.85 -18.77 9.78
CA ALA A 21 38.16 -18.30 10.25
C ALA A 21 38.06 -17.59 11.60
N LEU A 22 37.04 -16.76 11.80
CA LEU A 22 36.77 -16.08 13.07
C LEU A 22 36.45 -17.07 14.20
N LEU A 23 35.66 -18.11 13.92
CA LEU A 23 35.36 -19.17 14.88
C LEU A 23 36.64 -19.94 15.28
N GLU A 24 37.51 -20.26 14.33
CA GLU A 24 38.79 -20.93 14.60
C GLU A 24 39.76 -20.04 15.38
N ALA A 25 39.84 -18.75 15.05
CA ALA A 25 40.65 -17.78 15.79
C ALA A 25 40.21 -17.66 17.25
N VAL A 26 38.89 -17.52 17.50
CA VAL A 26 38.39 -17.40 18.87
C VAL A 26 38.62 -18.68 19.68
N ARG A 27 38.53 -19.86 19.05
CA ARG A 27 38.84 -21.16 19.69
C ARG A 27 40.32 -21.32 20.07
N ARG A 28 41.22 -20.63 19.36
CA ARG A 28 42.66 -20.57 19.68
C ARG A 28 43.01 -19.50 20.71
N GLY A 29 42.03 -18.75 21.21
CA GLY A 29 42.26 -17.69 22.19
C GLY A 29 42.84 -16.40 21.57
N ASP A 30 42.68 -16.19 20.27
CA ASP A 30 43.09 -14.96 19.60
C ASP A 30 42.36 -13.74 20.20
N ALA A 31 43.12 -12.78 20.72
CA ALA A 31 42.59 -11.66 21.49
C ALA A 31 41.64 -10.77 20.65
N ASP A 32 41.99 -10.51 19.39
CA ASP A 32 41.19 -9.70 18.48
C ASP A 32 39.87 -10.40 18.12
N ALA A 33 39.91 -11.71 17.86
CA ALA A 33 38.71 -12.51 17.64
C ALA A 33 37.78 -12.50 18.86
N VAL A 34 38.33 -12.63 20.07
CA VAL A 34 37.55 -12.58 21.33
C VAL A 34 36.88 -11.22 21.49
N GLU A 35 37.61 -10.13 21.20
CA GLU A 35 37.06 -8.78 21.32
C GLU A 35 35.94 -8.51 20.31
N ARG A 36 36.07 -8.98 19.06
CA ARG A 36 35.00 -8.92 18.06
C ARG A 36 33.72 -9.61 18.54
N PHE A 37 33.84 -10.77 19.17
CA PHE A 37 32.71 -11.47 19.79
C PHE A 37 32.09 -10.68 20.94
N ARG A 38 32.89 -10.09 21.84
CA ARG A 38 32.38 -9.28 22.97
C ARG A 38 31.66 -8.03 22.48
N THR A 39 32.22 -7.35 21.48
CA THR A 39 31.65 -6.12 20.93
C THR A 39 30.32 -6.39 20.21
N HIS A 40 30.27 -7.42 19.36
CA HIS A 40 29.15 -7.62 18.44
C HIS A 40 28.17 -8.74 18.85
N HIS A 41 28.52 -9.66 19.75
CA HIS A 41 27.62 -10.77 20.10
C HIS A 41 26.91 -10.55 21.45
N PRO A 42 25.57 -10.57 21.52
CA PRO A 42 24.84 -10.27 22.75
C PRO A 42 25.13 -11.26 23.88
N ARG A 43 25.29 -12.56 23.56
CA ARG A 43 25.59 -13.61 24.55
C ARG A 43 26.95 -13.43 25.23
N PHE A 44 27.91 -12.81 24.53
CA PHE A 44 29.31 -12.77 24.93
C PHE A 44 29.80 -11.40 25.39
N ARG A 45 28.90 -10.40 25.43
CA ARG A 45 29.27 -9.02 25.77
C ARG A 45 29.89 -8.86 27.16
N SER A 46 29.41 -9.64 28.13
CA SER A 46 29.82 -9.53 29.53
C SER A 46 30.26 -10.87 30.13
N SER A 47 30.60 -11.83 29.26
CA SER A 47 30.96 -13.20 29.65
C SER A 47 32.16 -13.69 28.85
N ALA A 48 32.79 -14.77 29.31
CA ALA A 48 33.80 -15.46 28.52
C ALA A 48 33.17 -16.03 27.24
N VAL A 49 33.91 -16.02 26.13
CA VAL A 49 33.49 -16.62 24.86
C VAL A 49 33.63 -18.14 24.94
N ALA A 50 32.83 -18.77 25.79
CA ALA A 50 32.84 -20.21 26.01
C ALA A 50 31.94 -20.93 24.99
N HIS A 51 32.43 -22.04 24.43
CA HIS A 51 31.72 -22.90 23.47
C HIS A 51 31.09 -22.15 22.27
N PRO A 52 31.86 -21.33 21.53
CA PRO A 52 31.33 -20.63 20.37
C PRO A 52 31.00 -21.61 19.24
N ALA A 53 29.91 -21.33 18.55
CA ALA A 53 29.43 -22.08 17.38
C ALA A 53 29.48 -21.20 16.12
N LEU A 54 29.33 -21.84 14.96
CA LEU A 54 29.39 -21.15 13.67
C LEU A 54 28.31 -20.07 13.51
N HIS A 55 27.11 -20.31 14.04
CA HIS A 55 26.03 -19.32 13.98
C HIS A 55 26.34 -18.06 14.81
N ASP A 56 27.12 -18.18 15.89
CA ASP A 56 27.58 -17.01 16.65
C ASP A 56 28.56 -16.18 15.83
N ALA A 57 29.54 -16.83 15.20
CA ALA A 57 30.50 -16.14 14.34
C ALA A 57 29.82 -15.48 13.13
N GLN A 58 28.83 -16.13 12.53
CA GLN A 58 27.99 -15.56 11.47
C GLN A 58 27.22 -14.32 11.96
N LEU A 59 26.69 -14.35 13.18
CA LEU A 59 26.02 -13.19 13.77
C LEU A 59 26.99 -12.03 14.02
N VAL A 60 28.22 -12.32 14.47
CA VAL A 60 29.27 -11.31 14.62
C VAL A 60 29.55 -10.64 13.26
N ILE A 61 29.82 -11.41 12.22
CA ILE A 61 30.07 -10.86 10.86
C ILE A 61 28.90 -9.99 10.38
N ALA A 62 27.65 -10.45 10.52
CA ALA A 62 26.49 -9.64 10.13
C ALA A 62 26.43 -8.31 10.88
N ARG A 63 26.68 -8.31 12.20
CA ARG A 63 26.61 -7.11 13.03
C ARG A 63 27.78 -6.16 12.86
N GLU A 64 28.93 -6.64 12.42
CA GLU A 64 30.06 -5.78 12.02
C GLU A 64 29.66 -4.89 10.83
N TYR A 65 28.91 -5.45 9.88
CA TYR A 65 28.27 -4.69 8.78
C TYR A 65 27.05 -3.87 9.23
N GLY A 66 26.71 -3.86 10.52
CA GLY A 66 25.54 -3.17 11.05
C GLY A 66 24.22 -3.91 10.87
N VAL A 67 24.23 -5.15 10.40
CA VAL A 67 23.02 -5.96 10.15
C VAL A 67 22.70 -6.82 11.36
N ALA A 68 21.46 -6.75 11.85
CA ALA A 68 21.06 -7.34 13.13
C ALA A 68 21.08 -8.88 13.17
N SER A 69 21.09 -9.56 12.02
CA SER A 69 21.10 -11.03 11.95
C SER A 69 21.70 -11.54 10.65
N TRP A 70 22.22 -12.78 10.68
CA TRP A 70 22.77 -13.44 9.50
C TRP A 70 21.74 -13.70 8.38
N PRO A 71 20.48 -14.11 8.64
CA PRO A 71 19.47 -14.18 7.59
C PRO A 71 19.20 -12.85 6.88
N ARG A 72 19.18 -11.73 7.63
CA ARG A 72 19.06 -10.39 7.04
C ARG A 72 20.29 -10.02 6.21
N TRP A 73 21.47 -10.44 6.63
CA TRP A 73 22.68 -10.29 5.82
C TRP A 73 22.57 -11.04 4.50
N LYS A 74 22.16 -12.32 4.53
CA LYS A 74 21.94 -13.11 3.30
C LYS A 74 20.99 -12.42 2.33
N GLN A 75 19.84 -12.00 2.84
CA GLN A 75 18.83 -11.32 2.04
C GLN A 75 19.38 -10.02 1.42
N LEU A 76 20.17 -9.25 2.18
CA LEU A 76 20.83 -8.05 1.67
C LEU A 76 21.81 -8.39 0.55
N VAL A 77 22.64 -9.42 0.73
CA VAL A 77 23.58 -9.85 -0.31
C VAL A 77 22.85 -10.31 -1.56
N GLU A 78 21.83 -11.15 -1.43
CA GLU A 78 21.00 -11.64 -2.54
C GLU A 78 20.40 -10.47 -3.33
N ILE A 79 19.80 -9.48 -2.65
CA ILE A 79 19.28 -8.26 -3.28
C ILE A 79 20.40 -7.49 -4.01
N ARG A 80 21.56 -7.32 -3.37
CA ARG A 80 22.70 -6.58 -3.94
C ARG A 80 23.35 -7.29 -5.14
N GLN A 81 23.11 -8.59 -5.32
CA GLN A 81 23.55 -9.32 -6.51
C GLN A 81 22.64 -9.15 -7.71
N LEU A 82 21.37 -8.76 -7.52
CA LEU A 82 20.49 -8.44 -8.63
C LEU A 82 20.99 -7.22 -9.42
N GLU A 83 20.55 -7.07 -10.66
CA GLU A 83 20.82 -5.84 -11.41
C GLU A 83 20.02 -4.67 -10.81
N ALA A 84 20.54 -3.45 -10.91
CA ALA A 84 19.88 -2.27 -10.32
C ALA A 84 18.46 -2.07 -10.87
N ARG A 85 18.26 -2.35 -12.17
CA ARG A 85 16.95 -2.29 -12.84
C ARG A 85 15.98 -3.35 -12.30
N GLU A 86 16.47 -4.54 -11.98
CA GLU A 86 15.66 -5.61 -11.41
C GLU A 86 15.25 -5.27 -9.97
N ARG A 87 16.17 -4.76 -9.15
CA ARG A 87 15.85 -4.25 -7.81
C ARG A 87 14.79 -3.13 -7.84
N ALA A 88 14.94 -2.18 -8.76
CA ALA A 88 13.97 -1.09 -8.95
C ALA A 88 12.58 -1.64 -9.32
N ALA A 89 12.53 -2.63 -10.22
CA ALA A 89 11.29 -3.29 -10.60
C ALA A 89 10.62 -4.02 -9.44
N LEU A 90 11.40 -4.74 -8.62
CA LEU A 90 10.89 -5.41 -7.43
C LEU A 90 10.36 -4.41 -6.39
N LEU A 91 11.05 -3.28 -6.19
CA LEU A 91 10.62 -2.24 -5.25
C LEU A 91 9.24 -1.71 -5.64
N VAL A 92 9.07 -1.36 -6.91
CA VAL A 92 7.81 -0.85 -7.44
C VAL A 92 6.68 -1.86 -7.29
N ARG A 93 6.90 -3.12 -7.69
CA ARG A 93 5.89 -4.18 -7.55
C ARG A 93 5.50 -4.38 -6.08
N ALA A 94 6.48 -4.49 -5.19
CA ALA A 94 6.26 -4.67 -3.75
C ALA A 94 5.48 -3.49 -3.14
N ALA A 95 5.87 -2.25 -3.46
CA ALA A 95 5.25 -1.05 -2.94
C ALA A 95 3.80 -0.87 -3.41
N CYS A 96 3.47 -1.26 -4.65
CA CYS A 96 2.10 -1.15 -5.18
C CYS A 96 1.20 -2.32 -4.75
N ALA A 97 1.75 -3.54 -4.66
CA ALA A 97 1.02 -4.75 -4.23
C ALA A 97 0.88 -4.87 -2.70
N GLY A 98 1.64 -4.07 -1.93
CA GLY A 98 1.56 -4.04 -0.48
C GLY A 98 2.45 -5.03 0.27
N ASP A 99 3.45 -5.61 -0.39
CA ASP A 99 4.53 -6.31 0.30
C ASP A 99 5.51 -5.30 0.92
N MET A 100 5.07 -4.64 1.99
CA MET A 100 5.85 -3.60 2.65
C MET A 100 7.12 -4.14 3.33
N ARG A 101 7.16 -5.45 3.62
CA ARG A 101 8.38 -6.08 4.13
C ARG A 101 9.43 -6.11 3.02
N GLN A 102 9.08 -6.60 1.83
CA GLN A 102 10.00 -6.62 0.70
C GLN A 102 10.40 -5.20 0.28
N ALA A 103 9.45 -4.27 0.17
CA ALA A 103 9.75 -2.88 -0.20
C ALA A 103 10.72 -2.21 0.80
N SER A 104 10.50 -2.39 2.10
CA SER A 104 11.38 -1.85 3.15
C SER A 104 12.76 -2.50 3.13
N THR A 105 12.82 -3.82 2.92
CA THR A 105 14.11 -4.53 2.79
C THR A 105 14.90 -4.04 1.58
N LEU A 106 14.26 -3.84 0.42
CA LEU A 106 14.92 -3.35 -0.79
C LEU A 106 15.51 -1.95 -0.57
N LEU A 107 14.74 -1.03 0.02
CA LEU A 107 15.20 0.33 0.31
C LEU A 107 16.30 0.37 1.38
N ALA A 108 16.22 -0.48 2.40
CA ALA A 108 17.28 -0.60 3.41
C ALA A 108 18.56 -1.19 2.81
N ALA A 109 18.42 -2.17 1.90
CA ALA A 109 19.54 -2.79 1.23
C ALA A 109 20.19 -1.83 0.22
N ASP A 110 19.41 -1.05 -0.54
CA ASP A 110 19.88 -0.13 -1.58
C ASP A 110 19.07 1.19 -1.59
N PRO A 111 19.45 2.18 -0.75
CA PRO A 111 18.73 3.47 -0.67
C PRO A 111 18.75 4.27 -1.98
N ALA A 112 19.69 4.00 -2.89
CA ALA A 112 19.75 4.67 -4.19
C ALA A 112 18.53 4.34 -5.07
N LEU A 113 17.82 3.23 -4.78
CA LEU A 113 16.61 2.86 -5.49
C LEU A 113 15.54 3.94 -5.44
N GLU A 114 15.46 4.75 -4.40
CA GLU A 114 14.47 5.85 -4.31
C GLU A 114 14.53 6.81 -5.50
N ARG A 115 15.71 6.98 -6.10
CA ARG A 115 15.97 7.95 -7.17
C ARG A 115 16.49 7.30 -8.44
N PHE A 116 16.38 5.98 -8.55
CA PHE A 116 16.93 5.22 -9.66
C PHE A 116 16.26 5.63 -10.98
N ASP A 117 14.93 5.57 -11.03
CA ASP A 117 14.12 6.05 -12.14
C ASP A 117 12.90 6.85 -11.66
N LEU A 118 12.09 7.32 -12.62
CA LEU A 118 10.87 8.09 -12.36
C LEU A 118 9.88 7.29 -11.49
N TYR A 119 9.73 5.99 -11.76
CA TYR A 119 8.71 5.15 -11.15
C TYR A 119 9.06 4.79 -9.71
N THR A 120 10.34 4.50 -9.44
CA THR A 120 10.84 4.35 -8.08
C THR A 120 10.71 5.64 -7.27
N ALA A 121 10.95 6.80 -7.90
CA ALA A 121 10.75 8.10 -7.26
C ALA A 121 9.27 8.36 -6.95
N CYS A 122 8.37 7.96 -7.85
CA CYS A 122 6.93 8.09 -7.63
C CYS A 122 6.43 7.24 -6.46
N VAL A 123 6.79 5.95 -6.39
CA VAL A 123 6.36 5.08 -5.29
C VAL A 123 6.98 5.47 -3.95
N SER A 124 8.22 5.98 -3.94
CA SER A 124 8.98 6.25 -2.71
C SER A 124 8.78 7.66 -2.15
N GLY A 125 8.16 8.56 -2.94
CA GLY A 125 7.93 9.96 -2.57
C GLY A 125 9.14 10.87 -2.76
N ALA A 126 10.08 10.51 -3.64
CA ALA A 126 11.26 11.33 -3.95
C ALA A 126 10.91 12.47 -4.93
N ASP A 127 10.07 13.39 -4.46
CA ASP A 127 9.56 14.57 -5.17
C ASP A 127 10.65 15.40 -5.88
N GLY A 128 11.80 15.63 -5.24
CA GLY A 128 12.92 16.36 -5.86
C GLY A 128 13.55 15.65 -7.07
N GLU A 129 13.45 14.32 -7.16
CA GLU A 129 13.87 13.55 -8.34
C GLU A 129 12.81 13.62 -9.44
N VAL A 130 11.52 13.51 -9.07
CA VAL A 130 10.40 13.66 -10.01
C VAL A 130 10.42 15.04 -10.66
N ALA A 131 10.52 16.11 -9.87
CA ALA A 131 10.61 17.48 -10.36
C ALA A 131 11.77 17.67 -11.35
N ARG A 132 12.96 17.12 -11.05
CA ARG A 132 14.13 17.23 -11.94
C ARG A 132 13.90 16.55 -13.28
N ARG A 133 13.18 15.42 -13.30
CA ARG A 133 12.88 14.67 -14.53
C ARG A 133 11.81 15.37 -15.36
N LEU A 134 10.73 15.80 -14.73
CA LEU A 134 9.65 16.55 -15.40
C LEU A 134 10.13 17.90 -15.97
N ALA A 135 11.06 18.58 -15.28
CA ALA A 135 11.68 19.80 -15.80
C ALA A 135 12.52 19.57 -17.07
N ARG A 136 13.04 18.36 -17.28
CA ARG A 136 13.80 17.99 -18.50
C ARG A 136 12.88 17.51 -19.61
N ASP A 137 11.84 16.78 -19.24
CA ASP A 137 10.87 16.21 -20.17
C ASP A 137 9.48 16.15 -19.52
N PRO A 138 8.64 17.18 -19.72
CA PRO A 138 7.27 17.23 -19.20
C PRO A 138 6.39 16.09 -19.72
N ALA A 139 6.65 15.55 -20.91
CA ALA A 139 5.84 14.49 -21.50
C ALA A 139 5.89 13.19 -20.68
N LEU A 140 6.90 13.03 -19.81
CA LEU A 140 6.99 11.93 -18.86
C LEU A 140 5.77 11.82 -17.94
N ALA A 141 5.07 12.92 -17.64
CA ALA A 141 3.87 12.90 -16.80
C ALA A 141 2.74 12.04 -17.36
N ARG A 142 2.66 11.92 -18.70
CA ARG A 142 1.67 11.13 -19.46
C ARG A 142 2.24 9.82 -20.03
N GLY A 143 3.56 9.67 -20.02
CA GLY A 143 4.25 8.52 -20.60
C GLY A 143 4.02 7.25 -19.80
N ARG A 144 3.38 6.25 -20.42
CA ARG A 144 3.34 4.89 -19.84
C ARG A 144 4.73 4.27 -19.86
N GLY A 145 5.05 3.55 -18.80
CA GLY A 145 6.23 2.71 -18.77
C GLY A 145 6.47 2.14 -17.38
N GLY A 146 7.73 1.83 -17.09
CA GLY A 146 8.13 1.23 -15.83
C GLY A 146 7.69 -0.23 -15.69
N PRO A 147 7.89 -0.84 -14.52
CA PRO A 147 7.65 -2.27 -14.31
C PRO A 147 6.19 -2.71 -14.48
N LEU A 148 5.23 -1.77 -14.36
CA LEU A 148 3.80 -2.03 -14.46
C LEU A 148 3.18 -1.51 -15.77
N ASP A 149 4.00 -0.90 -16.66
CA ASP A 149 3.55 -0.26 -17.91
C ASP A 149 2.37 0.73 -17.72
N ARG A 150 2.53 1.62 -16.75
CA ARG A 150 1.49 2.59 -16.31
C ARG A 150 2.02 4.01 -16.35
N GLU A 151 1.12 4.96 -16.25
CA GLU A 151 1.48 6.36 -16.05
C GLU A 151 2.04 6.61 -14.63
N PRO A 152 2.94 7.59 -14.46
CA PRO A 152 3.59 7.88 -13.18
C PRO A 152 2.62 8.13 -12.02
N ILE A 153 1.49 8.79 -12.27
CA ILE A 153 0.51 9.12 -11.22
C ILE A 153 -0.06 7.85 -10.56
N LEU A 154 -0.23 6.77 -11.33
CA LEU A 154 -0.71 5.49 -10.82
C LEU A 154 0.30 4.84 -9.87
N TYR A 155 1.61 5.02 -10.09
CA TYR A 155 2.63 4.53 -9.16
C TYR A 155 2.56 5.25 -7.81
N ALA A 156 2.38 6.57 -7.83
CA ALA A 156 2.25 7.37 -6.62
C ALA A 156 0.95 7.04 -5.87
N CYS A 157 -0.20 7.04 -6.56
CA CYS A 157 -1.52 6.79 -5.95
C CYS A 157 -1.67 5.37 -5.40
N PHE A 158 -1.04 4.35 -6.02
CA PHE A 158 -1.10 2.97 -5.53
C PHE A 158 0.01 2.62 -4.53
N SER A 159 0.90 3.55 -4.20
CA SER A 159 1.99 3.30 -3.26
C SER A 159 1.46 3.07 -1.84
N ARG A 160 1.73 1.88 -1.28
CA ARG A 160 1.35 1.55 0.09
C ARG A 160 2.18 2.26 1.15
N PHE A 161 3.23 2.99 0.76
CA PHE A 161 3.93 3.91 1.65
C PHE A 161 3.03 5.07 2.12
N LEU A 162 2.00 5.45 1.34
CA LEU A 162 1.03 6.48 1.77
C LEU A 162 0.38 6.15 3.12
N ARG A 163 0.16 4.87 3.41
CA ARG A 163 -0.46 4.39 4.65
C ARG A 163 0.54 3.85 5.66
N SER A 164 1.64 3.26 5.19
CA SER A 164 2.58 2.51 6.04
C SER A 164 3.84 3.28 6.46
N ASP A 165 4.18 4.41 5.81
CA ASP A 165 5.34 5.23 6.18
C ASP A 165 5.00 6.73 6.16
N ALA A 166 4.69 7.27 7.35
CA ALA A 166 4.34 8.68 7.56
C ALA A 166 5.45 9.66 7.12
N ARG A 167 6.71 9.22 6.99
CA ARG A 167 7.80 10.08 6.51
C ARG A 167 7.78 10.24 4.99
N ARG A 168 7.29 9.21 4.28
CA ARG A 168 7.22 9.21 2.81
C ARG A 168 5.91 9.77 2.28
N ALA A 169 4.80 9.59 3.01
CA ALA A 169 3.48 9.99 2.56
C ALA A 169 3.42 11.47 2.08
N PRO A 170 3.98 12.47 2.78
CA PRO A 170 3.97 13.86 2.28
C PRO A 170 4.75 14.04 0.96
N GLY A 171 5.85 13.30 0.78
CA GLY A 171 6.61 13.32 -0.47
C GLY A 171 5.82 12.73 -1.64
N ILE A 172 5.07 11.65 -1.41
CA ILE A 172 4.20 11.04 -2.42
C ILE A 172 3.07 11.99 -2.80
N VAL A 173 2.46 12.68 -1.84
CA VAL A 173 1.44 13.70 -2.12
C VAL A 173 2.01 14.83 -2.98
N ARG A 174 3.24 15.31 -2.69
CA ARG A 174 3.92 16.31 -3.53
C ARG A 174 4.29 15.78 -4.91
N VAL A 175 4.65 14.51 -5.04
CA VAL A 175 4.83 13.87 -6.35
C VAL A 175 3.55 13.95 -7.18
N VAL A 176 2.39 13.61 -6.61
CA VAL A 176 1.12 13.67 -7.36
C VAL A 176 0.81 15.10 -7.80
N ARG A 177 1.02 16.09 -6.92
CA ARG A 177 0.87 17.50 -7.27
C ARG A 177 1.76 17.88 -8.46
N LEU A 178 3.06 17.54 -8.40
CA LEU A 178 4.00 17.81 -9.49
C LEU A 178 3.58 17.15 -10.80
N LEU A 179 3.03 15.94 -10.75
CA LEU A 179 2.55 15.26 -11.95
C LEU A 179 1.33 15.97 -12.55
N LEU A 180 0.37 16.38 -11.71
CA LEU A 180 -0.81 17.14 -12.15
C LEU A 180 -0.43 18.52 -12.71
N ASP A 181 0.54 19.21 -12.08
CA ASP A 181 1.08 20.49 -12.57
C ASP A 181 1.76 20.36 -13.95
N HIS A 182 2.11 19.13 -14.35
CA HIS A 182 2.66 18.76 -15.65
C HIS A 182 1.66 17.97 -16.51
N ASP A 183 0.37 18.26 -16.36
CA ASP A 183 -0.73 17.71 -17.17
C ASP A 183 -0.91 16.19 -17.09
N ALA A 184 -0.47 15.52 -16.01
CA ALA A 184 -0.80 14.12 -15.80
C ALA A 184 -2.32 13.90 -15.81
N ASP A 185 -2.78 12.80 -16.41
CA ASP A 185 -4.19 12.48 -16.45
C ASP A 185 -4.67 12.07 -15.06
N VAL A 186 -5.48 12.92 -14.45
CA VAL A 186 -6.10 12.67 -13.15
C VAL A 186 -6.95 11.39 -13.17
N ASN A 187 -7.49 11.01 -14.32
CA ASN A 187 -8.29 9.80 -14.53
C ASN A 187 -7.48 8.64 -15.14
N ALA A 188 -6.14 8.71 -15.06
CA ALA A 188 -5.28 7.59 -15.42
C ALA A 188 -5.75 6.33 -14.69
N HIS A 189 -5.77 5.22 -15.42
CA HIS A 189 -6.29 3.95 -14.93
C HIS A 189 -5.60 2.76 -15.59
N PHE A 190 -5.84 1.58 -15.04
CA PHE A 190 -5.48 0.30 -15.64
C PHE A 190 -6.59 -0.72 -15.41
N LEU A 191 -6.59 -1.78 -16.24
CA LEU A 191 -7.50 -2.90 -16.05
C LEU A 191 -6.89 -3.89 -15.05
N HIS A 192 -7.64 -4.21 -14.00
CA HIS A 192 -7.35 -5.33 -13.11
C HIS A 192 -8.12 -6.55 -13.59
N GLN A 193 -7.47 -7.72 -13.56
CA GLN A 193 -8.08 -8.99 -13.95
C GLN A 193 -7.96 -9.97 -12.81
N ASP A 194 -9.08 -10.56 -12.39
CA ASP A 194 -9.14 -11.66 -11.44
C ASP A 194 -10.05 -12.76 -11.99
N GLY A 195 -9.46 -13.89 -12.39
CA GLY A 195 -10.19 -14.93 -13.12
C GLY A 195 -10.81 -14.41 -14.42
N SER A 196 -12.14 -14.50 -14.53
CA SER A 196 -12.92 -13.98 -15.66
C SER A 196 -13.39 -12.54 -15.48
N GLU A 197 -13.17 -11.94 -14.31
CA GLU A 197 -13.64 -10.60 -14.00
C GLU A 197 -12.56 -9.56 -14.37
N THR A 198 -13.01 -8.43 -14.92
CA THR A 198 -12.13 -7.31 -15.26
C THR A 198 -12.78 -6.02 -14.82
N TRP A 199 -12.04 -5.17 -14.11
CA TRP A 199 -12.52 -3.86 -13.69
C TRP A 199 -11.44 -2.78 -13.78
N VAL A 200 -11.88 -1.53 -13.77
CA VAL A 200 -11.02 -0.35 -13.92
C VAL A 200 -10.52 0.06 -12.55
N GLN A 201 -9.21 0.32 -12.44
CA GLN A 201 -8.59 0.88 -11.24
C GLN A 201 -8.00 2.25 -11.55
N THR A 202 -8.64 3.29 -11.03
CA THR A 202 -8.29 4.70 -11.26
C THR A 202 -7.27 5.22 -10.24
N SER A 203 -6.66 6.36 -10.54
CA SER A 203 -5.83 7.09 -9.58
C SER A 203 -6.61 7.42 -8.28
N LEU A 204 -7.91 7.75 -8.39
CA LEU A 204 -8.79 8.08 -7.27
C LEU A 204 -9.01 6.88 -6.34
N TYR A 205 -9.19 5.68 -6.90
CA TYR A 205 -9.23 4.46 -6.10
C TYR A 205 -7.94 4.25 -5.29
N GLY A 206 -6.78 4.44 -5.91
CA GLY A 206 -5.49 4.37 -5.23
C GLY A 206 -5.42 5.30 -4.00
N ALA A 207 -5.91 6.53 -4.13
CA ALA A 207 -5.91 7.49 -3.04
C ALA A 207 -6.93 7.19 -1.94
N ALA A 208 -8.18 6.93 -2.31
CA ALA A 208 -9.30 6.84 -1.38
C ALA A 208 -9.54 5.41 -0.88
N GLY A 209 -9.71 4.45 -1.79
CA GLY A 209 -10.06 3.06 -1.46
C GLY A 209 -8.87 2.22 -1.00
N ILE A 210 -7.65 2.63 -1.33
CA ILE A 210 -6.43 1.91 -1.01
C ILE A 210 -5.67 2.55 0.15
N ALA A 211 -5.33 3.83 0.01
CA ALA A 211 -4.49 4.52 0.98
C ALA A 211 -5.31 5.17 2.11
N ASN A 212 -6.60 5.44 1.87
CA ASN A 212 -7.45 6.30 2.69
C ASN A 212 -6.77 7.64 3.02
N ASN A 213 -6.11 8.24 2.03
CA ASN A 213 -5.38 9.50 2.20
C ASN A 213 -6.28 10.68 1.78
N ALA A 214 -6.82 11.41 2.77
CA ALA A 214 -7.76 12.49 2.54
C ALA A 214 -7.17 13.71 1.80
N GLU A 215 -5.90 14.02 2.03
CA GLU A 215 -5.23 15.14 1.32
C GLU A 215 -5.10 14.84 -0.16
N LEU A 216 -4.61 13.64 -0.49
CA LEU A 216 -4.47 13.18 -1.86
C LEU A 216 -5.83 13.02 -2.54
N THR A 217 -6.82 12.45 -1.85
CA THR A 217 -8.18 12.29 -2.38
C THR A 217 -8.80 13.63 -2.74
N ARG A 218 -8.69 14.63 -1.84
CA ARG A 218 -9.17 15.99 -2.13
C ARG A 218 -8.47 16.59 -3.35
N MET A 219 -7.14 16.47 -3.41
CA MET A 219 -6.34 16.98 -4.54
C MET A 219 -6.80 16.39 -5.87
N LEU A 220 -7.03 15.08 -5.94
CA LEU A 220 -7.50 14.42 -7.16
C LEU A 220 -8.92 14.90 -7.55
N LEU A 221 -9.84 15.01 -6.59
CA LEU A 221 -11.19 15.51 -6.84
C LEU A 221 -11.17 16.98 -7.31
N GLU A 222 -10.36 17.84 -6.70
CA GLU A 222 -10.17 19.24 -7.12
C GLU A 222 -9.56 19.34 -8.53
N ALA A 223 -8.72 18.38 -8.91
CA ALA A 223 -8.14 18.28 -10.25
C ALA A 223 -9.10 17.65 -11.29
N GLY A 224 -10.33 17.29 -10.91
CA GLY A 224 -11.34 16.75 -11.83
C GLY A 224 -11.32 15.23 -11.98
N ALA A 225 -10.85 14.50 -10.96
CA ALA A 225 -11.04 13.05 -10.91
C ALA A 225 -12.53 12.69 -11.00
N ASP A 226 -12.88 11.76 -11.89
CA ASP A 226 -14.23 11.25 -12.02
C ASP A 226 -14.55 10.35 -10.82
N VAL A 227 -15.44 10.85 -9.95
CA VAL A 227 -15.91 10.12 -8.77
C VAL A 227 -16.72 8.87 -9.12
N ASN A 228 -17.24 8.76 -10.34
CA ASN A 228 -17.92 7.56 -10.85
C ASN A 228 -16.95 6.61 -11.57
N GLU A 229 -15.64 6.90 -11.54
CA GLU A 229 -14.55 6.05 -12.00
C GLU A 229 -14.73 5.53 -13.43
N LEU A 230 -15.24 6.38 -14.33
CA LEU A 230 -15.45 6.09 -15.75
C LEU A 230 -16.50 4.99 -16.02
N HIS A 231 -17.25 4.56 -15.00
CA HIS A 231 -18.26 3.53 -15.14
C HIS A 231 -19.65 4.11 -15.42
N GLY A 232 -20.44 3.38 -16.24
CA GLY A 232 -21.85 3.69 -16.56
C GLY A 232 -22.83 3.47 -15.39
N GLU A 233 -24.12 3.22 -15.66
CA GLU A 233 -25.08 2.94 -14.58
C GLU A 233 -24.85 1.58 -13.92
N PRO A 234 -24.90 1.47 -12.57
CA PRO A 234 -24.84 0.18 -11.88
C PRO A 234 -26.02 -0.74 -12.25
N GLY A 235 -25.73 -2.02 -12.48
CA GLY A 235 -26.75 -3.09 -12.57
C GLY A 235 -27.21 -3.47 -13.98
N ASN A 236 -26.64 -2.90 -15.04
CA ASN A 236 -27.06 -3.18 -16.43
C ASN A 236 -26.27 -4.31 -17.14
N GLY A 237 -25.51 -5.15 -16.42
CA GLY A 237 -24.82 -6.30 -17.01
C GLY A 237 -23.79 -6.95 -16.07
N ALA A 238 -23.35 -8.18 -16.41
CA ALA A 238 -22.37 -8.97 -15.66
C ALA A 238 -20.96 -8.34 -15.56
N GLU A 239 -20.71 -7.27 -16.32
CA GLU A 239 -19.43 -6.54 -16.37
C GLU A 239 -19.46 -5.20 -15.62
N SER A 240 -20.55 -4.87 -14.92
CA SER A 240 -20.72 -3.57 -14.25
C SER A 240 -20.34 -3.58 -12.76
N CYS A 241 -19.29 -4.32 -12.39
CA CYS A 241 -18.58 -4.15 -11.12
C CYS A 241 -17.59 -3.00 -11.30
N GLY A 242 -17.81 -1.86 -10.64
CA GLY A 242 -16.98 -0.70 -10.97
C GLY A 242 -17.30 0.55 -10.17
N LEU A 243 -17.07 0.49 -8.86
CA LEU A 243 -16.80 1.68 -8.07
C LEU A 243 -15.89 1.27 -6.93
N GLU A 244 -14.61 1.17 -7.24
CA GLU A 244 -13.58 0.72 -6.32
C GLU A 244 -13.34 1.78 -5.23
N ALA A 245 -13.31 3.06 -5.60
CA ALA A 245 -13.01 4.16 -4.68
C ALA A 245 -14.02 4.28 -3.55
N LEU A 246 -15.32 4.44 -3.85
CA LEU A 246 -16.35 4.59 -2.82
C LEU A 246 -16.57 3.29 -2.04
N TYR A 247 -16.58 2.14 -2.74
CA TYR A 247 -16.81 0.84 -2.11
C TYR A 247 -15.72 0.51 -1.09
N HIS A 248 -14.45 0.69 -1.45
CA HIS A 248 -13.34 0.42 -0.53
C HIS A 248 -13.11 1.56 0.47
N ALA A 249 -13.51 2.80 0.17
CA ALA A 249 -13.54 3.85 1.19
C ALA A 249 -14.49 3.51 2.36
N SER A 250 -15.53 2.69 2.12
CA SER A 250 -16.42 2.17 3.17
C SER A 250 -15.73 1.21 4.15
N GLU A 251 -14.57 0.65 3.79
CA GLU A 251 -13.89 -0.38 4.61
C GLU A 251 -13.03 0.23 5.72
N PHE A 252 -12.89 1.56 5.74
CA PHE A 252 -12.10 2.27 6.74
C PHE A 252 -12.96 2.82 7.87
N ALA A 253 -12.39 2.82 9.08
CA ALA A 253 -13.02 3.46 10.24
C ALA A 253 -13.02 4.99 10.11
N ASP A 254 -11.96 5.58 9.54
CA ASP A 254 -11.92 7.01 9.24
C ASP A 254 -12.70 7.30 7.95
N VAL A 255 -13.82 8.00 8.12
CA VAL A 255 -14.79 8.33 7.06
C VAL A 255 -14.43 9.62 6.30
N THR A 256 -13.23 10.16 6.45
CA THR A 256 -12.84 11.42 5.79
C THR A 256 -12.79 11.30 4.27
N CYS A 257 -12.17 10.25 3.72
CA CYS A 257 -12.21 10.03 2.26
C CYS A 257 -13.62 9.68 1.78
N LEU A 258 -14.35 8.86 2.54
CA LEU A 258 -15.75 8.54 2.26
C LEU A 258 -16.59 9.83 2.10
N ARG A 259 -16.47 10.76 3.04
CA ARG A 259 -17.16 12.05 3.00
C ARG A 259 -16.75 12.87 1.78
N LEU A 260 -15.45 12.97 1.47
CA LEU A 260 -14.97 13.68 0.28
C LEU A 260 -15.58 13.13 -1.02
N LEU A 261 -15.67 11.80 -1.15
CA LEU A 261 -16.28 11.16 -2.32
C LEU A 261 -17.79 11.43 -2.38
N LEU A 262 -18.51 11.34 -1.26
CA LEU A 262 -19.95 11.61 -1.20
C LEU A 262 -20.30 13.09 -1.46
N GLU A 263 -19.38 14.00 -1.15
CA GLU A 263 -19.52 15.45 -1.35
C GLU A 263 -18.99 15.93 -2.72
N ALA A 264 -18.37 15.05 -3.51
CA ALA A 264 -17.72 15.39 -4.77
C ALA A 264 -18.67 16.01 -5.83
N ARG A 265 -18.07 16.68 -6.82
CA ARG A 265 -18.77 17.28 -7.97
C ARG A 265 -18.06 16.86 -9.28
N PRO A 266 -18.79 16.34 -10.29
CA PRO A 266 -20.23 16.01 -10.27
C PRO A 266 -20.57 14.95 -9.21
N PRO A 267 -21.83 14.87 -8.75
CA PRO A 267 -22.20 13.91 -7.72
C PRO A 267 -22.10 12.47 -8.21
N LEU A 268 -21.96 11.55 -7.25
CA LEU A 268 -22.11 10.12 -7.49
C LEU A 268 -23.50 9.79 -8.00
N HIS A 269 -23.58 8.78 -8.88
CA HIS A 269 -24.87 8.24 -9.29
C HIS A 269 -25.66 7.71 -8.06
N PRO A 270 -26.94 8.05 -7.85
CA PRO A 270 -27.69 7.66 -6.65
C PRO A 270 -27.69 6.17 -6.35
N LYS A 271 -27.86 5.31 -7.38
CA LYS A 271 -27.76 3.84 -7.20
C LYS A 271 -26.41 3.38 -6.67
N ARG A 272 -25.30 4.09 -6.94
CA ARG A 272 -23.96 3.77 -6.42
C ARG A 272 -23.86 4.06 -4.93
N VAL A 273 -24.45 5.18 -4.51
CA VAL A 273 -24.51 5.56 -3.09
C VAL A 273 -25.26 4.47 -2.31
N SER A 274 -26.42 4.03 -2.80
CA SER A 274 -27.17 2.91 -2.18
C SER A 274 -26.41 1.58 -2.26
N TYR A 275 -25.83 1.23 -3.42
CA TYR A 275 -25.00 0.04 -3.59
C TYR A 275 -23.88 -0.04 -2.52
N CYS A 276 -23.11 1.03 -2.35
CA CYS A 276 -21.96 1.04 -1.45
C CYS A 276 -22.35 1.13 0.03
N LEU A 277 -23.55 1.63 0.37
CA LEU A 277 -24.06 1.50 1.73
C LEU A 277 -24.14 0.04 2.18
N ALA A 278 -24.39 -0.91 1.27
CA ALA A 278 -24.34 -2.34 1.60
C ALA A 278 -22.97 -2.75 2.15
N ARG A 279 -21.88 -2.29 1.51
CA ARG A 279 -20.52 -2.56 1.99
C ARG A 279 -20.24 -1.87 3.32
N MET A 280 -20.71 -0.64 3.50
CA MET A 280 -20.54 0.10 4.74
C MET A 280 -21.17 -0.64 5.94
N VAL A 281 -22.32 -1.27 5.74
CA VAL A 281 -23.02 -2.05 6.78
C VAL A 281 -22.26 -3.33 7.21
N ASP A 282 -21.28 -3.79 6.42
CA ASP A 282 -20.39 -4.89 6.83
C ASP A 282 -19.48 -4.54 8.02
N PHE A 283 -19.38 -3.24 8.36
CA PHE A 283 -18.54 -2.73 9.44
C PHE A 283 -19.39 -2.02 10.52
N GLU A 284 -18.94 -2.07 11.77
CA GLU A 284 -19.61 -1.38 12.88
C GLU A 284 -19.20 0.10 12.85
N ASN A 285 -19.72 0.83 11.87
CA ASN A 285 -19.39 2.24 11.63
C ASN A 285 -20.67 3.06 11.36
N ARG A 286 -21.28 3.50 12.46
CA ARG A 286 -22.49 4.33 12.44
C ARG A 286 -22.29 5.65 11.67
N ALA A 287 -21.13 6.28 11.81
CA ALA A 287 -20.85 7.57 11.14
C ALA A 287 -20.84 7.41 9.61
N GLY A 288 -20.27 6.32 9.11
CA GLY A 288 -20.30 6.01 7.68
C GLY A 288 -21.71 5.74 7.16
N VAL A 289 -22.50 4.92 7.86
CA VAL A 289 -23.92 4.67 7.52
C VAL A 289 -24.71 5.99 7.47
N GLU A 290 -24.50 6.86 8.46
CA GLU A 290 -25.15 8.17 8.51
C GLU A 290 -24.78 9.06 7.32
N LEU A 291 -23.52 9.06 6.90
CA LEU A 291 -23.08 9.80 5.71
C LEU A 291 -23.79 9.29 4.45
N TYR A 292 -23.85 7.98 4.22
CA TYR A 292 -24.55 7.44 3.05
C TYR A 292 -26.03 7.87 3.00
N LEU A 293 -26.75 7.75 4.13
CA LEU A 293 -28.17 8.09 4.21
C LEU A 293 -28.39 9.59 3.98
N ARG A 294 -27.56 10.47 4.57
CA ARG A 294 -27.61 11.92 4.32
C ARG A 294 -27.36 12.28 2.86
N HIS A 295 -26.60 11.46 2.14
CA HIS A 295 -26.28 11.65 0.73
C HIS A 295 -27.22 10.87 -0.21
N GLY A 296 -28.40 10.47 0.28
CA GLY A 296 -29.49 9.94 -0.54
C GLY A 296 -29.40 8.46 -0.85
N ALA A 297 -28.65 7.67 -0.07
CA ALA A 297 -28.76 6.22 -0.12
C ALA A 297 -30.21 5.81 0.15
N ASP A 298 -30.77 5.00 -0.74
CA ASP A 298 -32.09 4.39 -0.56
C ASP A 298 -31.99 3.30 0.53
N PRO A 299 -32.63 3.46 1.70
CA PRO A 299 -32.56 2.48 2.79
C PRO A 299 -33.20 1.13 2.41
N ASN A 300 -34.05 1.09 1.39
CA ASN A 300 -34.74 -0.09 0.88
C ASN A 300 -34.11 -0.64 -0.40
N PHE A 301 -32.91 -0.16 -0.78
CA PHE A 301 -32.19 -0.64 -1.94
C PHE A 301 -32.02 -2.16 -1.90
N ARG A 302 -32.35 -2.80 -3.02
CA ARG A 302 -32.25 -4.24 -3.22
C ARG A 302 -30.85 -4.57 -3.72
N ILE A 303 -30.08 -5.30 -2.91
CA ILE A 303 -28.67 -5.61 -3.15
C ILE A 303 -28.59 -6.81 -4.12
N PRO A 304 -28.22 -6.61 -5.40
CA PRO A 304 -28.33 -7.66 -6.42
C PRO A 304 -27.47 -8.90 -6.15
N TRP A 305 -26.28 -8.75 -5.56
CA TRP A 305 -25.40 -9.87 -5.20
C TRP A 305 -25.75 -10.51 -3.86
N MET A 306 -26.89 -10.16 -3.26
CA MET A 306 -27.32 -10.67 -1.96
C MET A 306 -28.80 -11.09 -1.96
N HIS A 307 -29.29 -11.72 -3.03
CA HIS A 307 -30.68 -12.21 -3.16
C HIS A 307 -31.72 -11.11 -2.85
N ASP A 308 -31.48 -9.92 -3.39
CA ASP A 308 -32.29 -8.71 -3.22
C ASP A 308 -32.62 -8.35 -1.75
N ARG A 309 -31.70 -8.69 -0.84
CA ARG A 309 -31.74 -8.21 0.53
C ARG A 309 -31.59 -6.69 0.61
N THR A 310 -32.26 -6.10 1.60
CA THR A 310 -32.10 -4.68 1.95
C THR A 310 -30.92 -4.45 2.89
N HIS A 311 -30.58 -3.19 3.13
CA HIS A 311 -29.56 -2.84 4.13
C HIS A 311 -29.92 -3.30 5.54
N LEU A 312 -31.20 -3.36 5.90
CA LEU A 312 -31.66 -3.88 7.20
C LEU A 312 -31.40 -5.38 7.36
N HIS A 313 -31.70 -6.18 6.33
CA HIS A 313 -31.34 -7.60 6.34
C HIS A 313 -29.85 -7.79 6.58
N ARG A 314 -29.03 -7.02 5.85
CA ARG A 314 -27.57 -7.07 5.99
C ARG A 314 -27.13 -6.66 7.39
N ALA A 315 -27.68 -5.58 7.95
CA ALA A 315 -27.37 -5.13 9.30
C ALA A 315 -27.66 -6.21 10.36
N VAL A 316 -28.77 -6.93 10.23
CA VAL A 316 -29.12 -8.05 11.13
C VAL A 316 -28.17 -9.23 10.95
N VAL A 317 -27.90 -9.65 9.70
CA VAL A 317 -27.01 -10.77 9.38
C VAL A 317 -25.60 -10.56 9.93
N TYR A 318 -25.08 -9.34 9.81
CA TYR A 318 -23.75 -8.99 10.33
C TYR A 318 -23.78 -8.57 11.81
N GLY A 319 -24.92 -8.64 12.49
CA GLY A 319 -25.04 -8.35 13.92
C GLY A 319 -24.68 -6.91 14.28
N ARG A 320 -25.10 -5.93 13.46
CA ARG A 320 -24.87 -4.51 13.72
C ARG A 320 -25.60 -4.02 14.96
N SER A 321 -24.99 -3.04 15.61
CA SER A 321 -25.54 -2.45 16.84
C SER A 321 -26.92 -1.83 16.61
N LEU A 322 -27.72 -1.79 17.69
CA LEU A 322 -29.05 -1.16 17.67
C LEU A 322 -29.01 0.30 17.18
N PRO A 323 -28.00 1.14 17.49
CA PRO A 323 -27.85 2.45 16.87
C PRO A 323 -27.77 2.45 15.34
N ILE A 324 -27.12 1.47 14.70
CA ILE A 324 -27.09 1.38 13.23
C ILE A 324 -28.44 0.94 12.69
N VAL A 325 -29.05 -0.08 13.29
CA VAL A 325 -30.38 -0.58 12.89
C VAL A 325 -31.42 0.54 13.01
N ARG A 326 -31.44 1.27 14.13
CA ARG A 326 -32.32 2.43 14.32
C ARG A 326 -32.12 3.49 13.24
N LEU A 327 -30.87 3.81 12.91
CA LEU A 327 -30.55 4.80 11.90
C LEU A 327 -31.11 4.41 10.52
N LEU A 328 -31.00 3.13 10.13
CA LEU A 328 -31.59 2.62 8.89
C LEU A 328 -33.12 2.68 8.90
N VAL A 329 -33.76 2.32 10.02
CA VAL A 329 -35.23 2.40 10.16
C VAL A 329 -35.72 3.85 10.15
N GLU A 330 -35.04 4.74 10.87
CA GLU A 330 -35.34 6.18 10.93
C GLU A 330 -35.21 6.85 9.57
N ALA A 331 -34.30 6.36 8.72
CA ALA A 331 -34.17 6.80 7.34
C ALA A 331 -35.26 6.24 6.40
N GLY A 332 -36.17 5.38 6.88
CA GLY A 332 -37.27 4.81 6.10
C GLY A 332 -37.05 3.37 5.65
N GLY A 333 -36.04 2.67 6.19
CA GLY A 333 -35.84 1.24 5.95
C GLY A 333 -37.01 0.43 6.52
N ASP A 334 -37.63 -0.41 5.68
CA ASP A 334 -38.76 -1.24 6.06
C ASP A 334 -38.27 -2.52 6.77
N PRO A 335 -38.53 -2.69 8.08
CA PRO A 335 -38.16 -3.90 8.81
C PRO A 335 -38.99 -5.13 8.42
N ASN A 336 -40.06 -4.95 7.64
CA ASN A 336 -40.91 -6.03 7.13
C ASN A 336 -40.68 -6.31 5.64
N ALA A 337 -39.71 -5.63 5.00
CA ALA A 337 -39.34 -5.92 3.63
C ALA A 337 -38.91 -7.38 3.55
N ARG A 338 -39.46 -8.12 2.59
CA ARG A 338 -39.06 -9.50 2.34
C ARG A 338 -37.88 -9.56 1.38
N ASP A 339 -36.96 -10.49 1.57
CA ASP A 339 -35.97 -10.87 0.55
C ASP A 339 -36.57 -11.82 -0.51
N ASP A 340 -35.76 -12.23 -1.51
CA ASP A 340 -36.22 -13.15 -2.58
C ASP A 340 -36.60 -14.55 -2.08
N LEU A 341 -36.26 -14.88 -0.83
CA LEU A 341 -36.63 -16.13 -0.17
C LEU A 341 -37.91 -15.97 0.66
N GLY A 342 -38.49 -14.77 0.72
CA GLY A 342 -39.74 -14.46 1.40
C GLY A 342 -39.60 -14.20 2.91
N PHE A 343 -38.37 -14.06 3.42
CA PHE A 343 -38.08 -13.79 4.84
C PHE A 343 -37.89 -12.31 5.12
#